data_AF-A0A815D040-F1
#
_entry.id   AF-A0A815D040-F1
#
_cell.length_a   1.000
_cell.length_b   1.000
_cell.length_c   1.000
_cell.angle_alpha   90.00
_cell.angle_beta   90.00
_cell.angle_gamma   90.00
#
_symmetry.space_group_name_H-M   'P 1'
#
loop_
_entity.id
_entity.type
_entity.pdbx_description
1 polymer ?
#
loop_
_entity_poly.entity_id
_entity_poly.type
_entity_poly.pdbx_seq_one_letter_code
_entity_poly.pdbx_strand_id
1 'polypeptide(L)'
;MFYSLFLISLLTNIGYTENNQCSFLNSKLNKYGIHIKIHDKDFIGLKLCQNLINNYCCPQIYEDKIQNATIIELYQLSEFYSINLYESLRRITVQLNETIRKLIESSRNETHSILQYNYNKIYNFYRSSINLFFNKLLMISYKNYQYDIKNTIEELFRNILRITVILNNNNTNKPILPSYLLCLWRNHPFGNRQYVIINQLEINLGKLFHLNELFKLSNELIQIISMDVTTDNHCIDSYMQLSYCNLCSGGKELPCLSNCINVIESCLINVSLINDVWINFIDSIENNAYFNGIEKTLSSIGISISNALLTLFNSDGIQNKDIIDQCGYIH
;
A
#
# COMPACT_ATOMS: atom_id res chain seq x y z
N MET A 1 17.66 -10.04 -48.83
CA MET A 1 18.21 -11.37 -49.19
C MET A 1 18.52 -12.22 -47.95
N PHE A 2 17.60 -12.23 -46.96
CA PHE A 2 17.69 -13.08 -45.74
C PHE A 2 16.35 -13.73 -45.36
N TYR A 3 15.25 -13.40 -46.04
CA TYR A 3 13.92 -13.97 -45.79
C TYR A 3 13.61 -15.22 -46.64
N SER A 4 14.34 -15.46 -47.73
CA SER A 4 14.10 -16.60 -48.62
C SER A 4 14.81 -17.89 -48.20
N LEU A 5 15.82 -17.83 -47.31
CA LEU A 5 16.55 -19.00 -46.82
C LEU A 5 15.90 -19.64 -45.58
N PHE A 6 15.09 -18.90 -44.83
CA PHE A 6 14.36 -19.42 -43.66
C PHE A 6 13.14 -20.28 -44.05
N LEU A 7 12.57 -20.04 -45.24
CA LEU A 7 11.46 -20.82 -45.78
C LEU A 7 11.90 -22.15 -46.42
N ILE A 8 13.16 -22.27 -46.84
CA ILE A 8 13.66 -23.49 -47.50
C ILE A 8 14.06 -24.57 -46.48
N SER A 9 14.40 -24.20 -45.23
CA SER A 9 14.59 -25.17 -44.14
C SER A 9 13.29 -25.78 -43.61
N LEU A 10 12.12 -25.30 -44.04
CA LEU A 10 10.81 -25.85 -43.68
C LEU A 10 10.31 -26.94 -44.65
N LEU A 11 10.98 -27.17 -45.79
CA LEU A 11 10.47 -28.06 -46.85
C LEU A 11 11.31 -29.31 -47.14
N THR A 12 12.39 -29.59 -46.40
CA THR A 12 13.15 -30.84 -46.57
C THR A 12 13.34 -31.57 -45.24
N ASN A 13 12.26 -32.19 -44.77
CA ASN A 13 12.31 -33.47 -44.05
C ASN A 13 10.89 -34.04 -43.93
N ILE A 14 10.31 -34.41 -45.08
CA ILE A 14 9.21 -35.37 -45.10
C ILE A 14 9.85 -36.74 -45.36
N GLY A 15 10.56 -37.21 -44.34
CA GLY A 15 10.68 -38.64 -44.08
C GLY A 15 9.49 -39.01 -43.23
N TYR A 16 8.49 -39.67 -43.83
CA TYR A 16 7.41 -40.33 -43.09
C TYR A 16 8.04 -41.45 -42.25
N THR A 17 8.28 -41.17 -40.98
CA THR A 17 8.47 -42.18 -39.95
C THR A 17 7.43 -41.94 -38.86
N GLU A 18 6.51 -42.87 -38.73
CA GLU A 18 5.64 -43.02 -37.57
C GLU A 18 6.50 -42.99 -36.28
N ASN A 19 6.46 -41.90 -35.48
CA ASN A 19 6.70 -41.92 -34.02
C ASN A 19 6.73 -40.57 -33.25
N ASN A 20 6.58 -39.39 -33.88
CA ASN A 20 6.84 -38.11 -33.16
C ASN A 20 5.64 -37.16 -32.94
N GLN A 21 4.40 -37.63 -33.04
CA GLN A 21 3.21 -36.79 -32.84
C GLN A 21 3.04 -36.33 -31.37
N CYS A 22 3.35 -37.20 -30.39
CA CYS A 22 3.19 -36.89 -28.97
C CYS A 22 4.44 -36.27 -28.31
N SER A 23 5.49 -35.96 -29.09
CA SER A 23 6.77 -35.48 -28.57
C SER A 23 6.66 -34.13 -27.85
N PHE A 24 5.85 -33.22 -28.39
CA PHE A 24 5.63 -31.89 -27.81
C PHE A 24 4.90 -31.97 -26.46
N LEU A 25 3.85 -32.79 -26.40
CA LEU A 25 3.10 -33.10 -25.18
C LEU A 25 4.03 -33.66 -24.09
N ASN A 26 4.83 -34.68 -24.44
CA ASN A 26 5.81 -35.25 -23.50
C ASN A 26 6.83 -34.19 -23.05
N SER A 27 7.30 -33.29 -23.94
CA SER A 27 8.23 -32.22 -23.52
C SER A 27 7.61 -31.25 -22.49
N LYS A 28 6.31 -30.93 -22.65
CA LYS A 28 5.57 -30.07 -21.70
C LYS A 28 5.39 -30.80 -20.37
N LEU A 29 4.92 -32.04 -20.41
CA LEU A 29 4.62 -32.87 -19.23
C LEU A 29 5.85 -33.34 -18.46
N ASN A 30 7.02 -33.45 -19.12
CA ASN A 30 8.29 -33.80 -18.47
C ASN A 30 8.65 -32.82 -17.35
N LYS A 31 8.27 -31.54 -17.45
CA LYS A 31 8.48 -30.54 -16.39
C LYS A 31 7.78 -30.91 -15.08
N TYR A 32 6.72 -31.71 -15.17
CA TYR A 32 5.93 -32.21 -14.03
C TYR A 32 6.25 -33.67 -13.70
N GLY A 33 7.31 -34.24 -14.29
CA GLY A 33 7.68 -35.66 -14.09
C GLY A 33 6.70 -36.65 -14.72
N ILE A 34 5.83 -36.20 -15.63
CA ILE A 34 4.84 -37.05 -16.28
C ILE A 34 5.39 -37.50 -17.64
N HIS A 35 5.55 -38.82 -17.77
CA HIS A 35 5.94 -39.46 -19.02
C HIS A 35 4.80 -40.35 -19.52
N ILE A 36 4.19 -39.98 -20.64
CA ILE A 36 3.12 -40.76 -21.23
C ILE A 36 3.74 -41.89 -22.04
N LYS A 37 3.41 -43.14 -21.67
CA LYS A 37 3.75 -44.34 -22.41
C LYS A 37 2.49 -44.86 -23.09
N ILE A 38 2.50 -44.89 -24.42
CA ILE A 38 1.40 -45.42 -25.22
C ILE A 38 1.74 -46.88 -25.50
N HIS A 39 1.04 -47.79 -24.82
CA HIS A 39 1.28 -49.24 -24.93
C HIS A 39 0.39 -49.89 -25.99
N ASP A 40 -0.84 -49.39 -26.18
CA ASP A 40 -1.81 -49.82 -27.20
C ASP A 40 -2.39 -48.60 -27.92
N LYS A 41 -2.74 -48.73 -29.21
CA LYS A 41 -3.37 -47.65 -30.00
C LYS A 41 -4.87 -47.48 -29.71
N ASP A 42 -5.49 -48.47 -29.07
CA ASP A 42 -6.93 -48.49 -28.73
C ASP A 42 -7.13 -48.18 -27.24
N PHE A 43 -7.15 -46.89 -26.88
CA PHE A 43 -7.50 -46.46 -25.53
C PHE A 43 -8.54 -45.34 -25.55
N ILE A 44 -9.29 -45.23 -24.45
CA ILE A 44 -10.21 -44.11 -24.24
C ILE A 44 -9.39 -42.87 -23.88
N GLY A 45 -9.57 -41.80 -24.66
CA GLY A 45 -8.92 -40.52 -24.39
C GLY A 45 -9.48 -39.80 -23.16
N LEU A 46 -8.91 -38.65 -22.82
CA LEU A 46 -9.39 -37.77 -21.73
C LEU A 46 -10.89 -37.45 -21.88
N LYS A 47 -11.64 -37.51 -20.77
CA LYS A 47 -13.07 -37.16 -20.74
C LYS A 47 -13.28 -35.69 -21.07
N LEU A 48 -12.39 -34.82 -20.59
CA LEU A 48 -12.45 -33.38 -20.85
C LEU A 48 -12.23 -33.03 -22.35
N CYS A 49 -11.62 -33.92 -23.14
CA CYS A 49 -11.29 -33.66 -24.54
C CYS A 49 -12.21 -34.41 -25.53
N GLN A 50 -13.37 -34.89 -25.10
CA GLN A 50 -14.28 -35.73 -25.90
C GLN A 50 -14.75 -35.12 -27.22
N ASN A 51 -14.68 -33.79 -27.37
CA ASN A 51 -15.03 -33.10 -28.61
C ASN A 51 -14.01 -33.29 -29.74
N LEU A 52 -12.84 -33.87 -29.46
CA LEU A 52 -11.82 -34.17 -30.45
C LEU A 52 -12.00 -35.58 -31.00
N ILE A 53 -12.10 -35.67 -32.33
CA ILE A 53 -12.30 -36.92 -33.09
C ILE A 53 -11.17 -37.95 -32.80
N ASN A 54 -9.99 -37.45 -32.41
CA ASN A 54 -8.73 -38.17 -32.38
C ASN A 54 -7.93 -37.80 -31.12
N ASN A 55 -7.91 -38.66 -30.09
CA ASN A 55 -7.21 -38.39 -28.83
C ASN A 55 -6.07 -39.40 -28.60
N TYR A 56 -5.10 -39.42 -29.54
CA TYR A 56 -4.10 -40.48 -29.67
C TYR A 56 -2.91 -40.40 -28.70
N CYS A 57 -2.74 -39.28 -27.98
CA CYS A 57 -1.59 -39.06 -27.12
C CYS A 57 -1.91 -39.03 -25.62
N CYS A 58 -3.18 -39.03 -25.21
CA CYS A 58 -3.56 -38.87 -23.80
C CYS A 58 -4.55 -39.95 -23.33
N PRO A 59 -4.05 -41.11 -22.86
CA PRO A 59 -4.90 -42.12 -22.24
C PRO A 59 -5.58 -41.60 -20.98
N GLN A 60 -6.84 -41.98 -20.75
CA GLN A 60 -7.62 -41.55 -19.59
C GLN A 60 -6.94 -41.84 -18.24
N ILE A 61 -6.10 -42.87 -18.15
CA ILE A 61 -5.30 -43.17 -16.95
C ILE A 61 -4.32 -42.04 -16.53
N TYR A 62 -4.03 -41.10 -17.42
CA TYR A 62 -3.21 -39.93 -17.15
C TYR A 62 -4.03 -38.67 -16.84
N GLU A 63 -5.37 -38.72 -16.89
CA GLU A 63 -6.25 -37.56 -16.70
C GLU A 63 -5.98 -36.86 -15.36
N ASP A 64 -5.99 -37.60 -14.25
CA ASP A 64 -5.69 -37.04 -12.92
C ASP A 64 -4.27 -36.44 -12.83
N LYS A 65 -3.30 -37.02 -13.55
CA LYS A 65 -1.92 -36.51 -13.56
C LYS A 65 -1.82 -35.20 -14.35
N ILE A 66 -2.50 -35.12 -15.49
CA ILE A 66 -2.57 -33.90 -16.31
C ILE A 66 -3.37 -32.81 -15.60
N GLN A 67 -4.42 -33.18 -14.87
CA GLN A 67 -5.17 -32.26 -14.03
C GLN A 67 -4.27 -31.70 -12.91
N ASN A 68 -3.52 -32.55 -12.20
CA ASN A 68 -2.55 -32.08 -11.21
C ASN A 68 -1.46 -31.18 -11.80
N ALA A 69 -0.94 -31.48 -13.00
CA ALA A 69 -0.01 -30.60 -13.70
C ALA A 69 -0.65 -29.25 -14.06
N THR A 70 -1.92 -29.26 -14.48
CA THR A 70 -2.71 -28.05 -14.76
C THR A 70 -2.88 -27.19 -13.52
N ILE A 71 -3.20 -27.81 -12.39
CA ILE A 71 -3.30 -27.14 -11.09
C ILE A 71 -1.97 -26.44 -10.78
N ILE A 72 -0.84 -27.14 -10.90
CA ILE A 72 0.49 -26.55 -10.68
C ILE A 72 0.77 -25.37 -11.64
N GLU A 73 0.39 -25.48 -12.93
CA GLU A 73 0.52 -24.38 -13.90
C GLU A 73 -0.28 -23.13 -13.48
N LEU A 74 -1.54 -23.31 -13.08
CA LEU A 74 -2.39 -22.22 -12.62
C LEU A 74 -1.86 -21.59 -11.33
N TYR A 75 -1.38 -22.40 -10.37
CA TYR A 75 -0.71 -21.90 -9.16
C TYR A 75 0.51 -21.04 -9.51
N GLN A 76 1.39 -21.52 -10.38
CA GLN A 76 2.60 -20.78 -10.77
C GLN A 76 2.27 -19.44 -11.44
N LEU A 77 1.25 -19.42 -12.31
CA LEU A 77 0.79 -18.19 -12.96
C LEU A 77 0.19 -17.21 -11.94
N SER A 78 -0.72 -17.69 -11.09
CA SER A 78 -1.37 -16.90 -10.04
C SER A 78 -0.34 -16.30 -9.07
N GLU A 79 0.60 -17.13 -8.61
CA GLU A 79 1.67 -16.73 -7.71
C GLU A 79 2.58 -15.66 -8.34
N PHE A 80 2.98 -15.84 -9.60
CA PHE A 80 3.83 -14.89 -10.30
C PHE A 80 3.21 -13.49 -10.37
N TYR A 81 1.94 -13.38 -10.76
CA TYR A 81 1.28 -12.07 -10.84
C TYR A 81 1.00 -11.48 -9.45
N SER A 82 0.60 -12.32 -8.48
CA SER A 82 0.30 -11.88 -7.11
C SER A 82 1.55 -11.35 -6.40
N ILE A 83 2.69 -12.03 -6.53
CA ILE A 83 3.98 -11.57 -5.96
C ILE A 83 4.40 -10.24 -6.58
N ASN A 84 4.29 -10.09 -7.90
CA ASN A 84 4.66 -8.85 -8.58
C ASN A 84 3.79 -7.66 -8.14
N LEU A 85 2.49 -7.90 -7.94
CA LEU A 85 1.57 -6.88 -7.44
C LEU A 85 1.87 -6.53 -5.98
N TYR A 86 2.09 -7.54 -5.13
CA TYR A 86 2.48 -7.38 -3.73
C TYR A 86 3.77 -6.56 -3.59
N GLU A 87 4.83 -6.91 -4.33
CA GLU A 87 6.10 -6.17 -4.29
C GLU A 87 5.96 -4.74 -4.81
N SER A 88 5.03 -4.48 -5.73
CA SER A 88 4.75 -3.12 -6.20
C SER A 88 4.07 -2.28 -5.11
N LEU A 89 3.02 -2.80 -4.46
CA LEU A 89 2.35 -2.12 -3.34
C LEU A 89 3.28 -1.92 -2.14
N ARG A 90 4.10 -2.92 -1.85
CA ARG A 90 5.11 -2.85 -0.79
C ARG A 90 6.11 -1.73 -1.06
N ARG A 91 6.65 -1.63 -2.30
CA ARG A 91 7.57 -0.54 -2.69
C ARG A 91 6.92 0.83 -2.54
N ILE A 92 5.67 0.99 -2.98
CA ILE A 92 4.91 2.24 -2.83
C ILE A 92 4.74 2.59 -1.35
N THR A 93 4.35 1.62 -0.51
CA THR A 93 4.17 1.82 0.93
C THR A 93 5.47 2.25 1.62
N VAL A 94 6.61 1.65 1.25
CA VAL A 94 7.94 2.02 1.79
C VAL A 94 8.31 3.44 1.37
N GLN A 95 8.19 3.77 0.09
CA GLN A 95 8.48 5.11 -0.43
C GLN A 95 7.60 6.18 0.21
N LEU A 96 6.33 5.85 0.46
CA LEU A 96 5.42 6.73 1.17
C LEU A 96 5.91 7.01 2.59
N ASN A 97 6.19 5.98 3.37
CA ASN A 97 6.65 6.12 4.75
C ASN A 97 7.95 6.94 4.83
N GLU A 98 8.88 6.73 3.90
CA GLU A 98 10.09 7.55 3.80
C GLU A 98 9.82 9.01 3.46
N THR A 99 8.85 9.28 2.58
CA THR A 99 8.46 10.63 2.20
C THR A 99 7.85 11.37 3.38
N ILE A 100 6.92 10.75 4.12
CA ILE A 100 6.32 11.33 5.32
C ILE A 100 7.39 11.60 6.39
N ARG A 101 8.32 10.67 6.62
CA ARG A 101 9.46 10.88 7.53
C ARG A 101 10.25 12.13 7.17
N LYS A 102 10.63 12.27 5.89
CA LYS A 102 11.39 13.42 5.38
C LYS A 102 10.62 14.73 5.54
N LEU A 103 9.31 14.74 5.26
CA LEU A 103 8.46 15.92 5.44
C LEU A 103 8.39 16.35 6.91
N ILE A 104 8.22 15.41 7.83
CA ILE A 104 8.19 15.71 9.28
C ILE A 104 9.55 16.22 9.77
N GLU A 105 10.66 15.62 9.32
CA GLU A 105 12.02 16.10 9.64
C GLU A 105 12.29 17.50 9.06
N SER A 106 11.84 17.76 7.84
CA SER A 106 11.95 19.10 7.22
C SER A 106 11.16 20.13 8.01
N SER A 107 9.90 19.84 8.35
CA SER A 107 9.05 20.70 9.18
C SER A 107 9.67 20.97 10.55
N ARG A 108 10.33 19.97 11.16
CA ARG A 108 11.07 20.14 12.42
C ARG A 108 12.19 21.16 12.28
N ASN A 109 13.01 21.03 11.24
CA ASN A 109 14.15 21.92 11.00
C ASN A 109 13.70 23.35 10.67
N GLU A 110 12.64 23.48 9.87
CA GLU A 110 12.02 24.77 9.54
C GLU A 110 11.43 25.43 10.79
N THR A 111 10.71 24.67 11.63
CA THR A 111 10.20 25.16 12.92
C THR A 111 11.31 25.68 13.82
N HIS A 112 12.42 24.94 13.94
CA HIS A 112 13.58 25.41 14.70
C HIS A 112 14.15 26.70 14.12
N SER A 113 14.28 26.80 12.80
CA SER A 113 14.81 27.99 12.12
C SER A 113 13.93 29.22 12.35
N ILE A 114 12.61 29.09 12.20
CA ILE A 114 11.63 30.15 12.45
C ILE A 114 11.72 30.64 13.91
N LEU A 115 11.74 29.71 14.86
CA LEU A 115 11.75 30.07 16.28
C LEU A 115 13.10 30.67 16.72
N GLN A 116 14.22 30.19 16.18
CA GLN A 116 15.54 30.80 16.41
C GLN A 116 15.58 32.24 15.87
N TYR A 117 15.03 32.47 14.69
CA TYR A 117 14.98 33.79 14.07
C TYR A 117 14.09 34.76 14.87
N ASN A 118 12.85 34.36 15.21
CA ASN A 118 11.87 35.24 15.87
C ASN A 118 12.07 35.37 17.39
N TYR A 119 12.60 34.34 18.06
CA TYR A 119 12.64 34.24 19.53
C TYR A 119 14.04 33.92 20.08
N ASN A 120 15.10 34.30 19.35
CA ASN A 120 16.51 33.93 19.59
C ASN A 120 16.90 33.80 21.08
N LYS A 121 16.62 34.82 21.90
CA LYS A 121 17.00 34.85 23.33
C LYS A 121 16.35 33.76 24.20
N ILE A 122 15.16 33.30 23.84
CA ILE A 122 14.34 32.39 24.64
C ILE A 122 14.05 31.04 23.96
N TYR A 123 14.39 30.90 22.67
CA TYR A 123 14.18 29.68 21.90
C TYR A 123 14.74 28.42 22.59
N ASN A 124 15.90 28.52 23.22
CA ASN A 124 16.56 27.39 23.88
C ASN A 124 15.69 26.73 24.97
N PHE A 125 14.80 27.49 25.62
CA PHE A 125 13.86 26.95 26.61
C PHE A 125 12.78 26.06 25.96
N TYR A 126 12.33 26.39 24.74
CA TYR A 126 11.31 25.64 24.01
C TYR A 126 11.86 24.46 23.20
N ARG A 127 13.17 24.44 22.93
CA ARG A 127 13.83 23.48 22.03
C ARG A 127 13.50 22.01 22.37
N SER A 128 13.51 21.65 23.66
CA SER A 128 13.21 20.28 24.11
C SER A 128 11.76 19.88 23.79
N SER A 129 10.79 20.78 24.07
CA SER A 129 9.37 20.53 23.80
C SER A 129 9.07 20.40 22.30
N ILE A 130 9.71 21.22 21.46
CA ILE A 130 9.59 21.11 19.99
C ILE A 130 10.14 19.77 19.49
N ASN A 131 11.32 19.37 19.99
CA ASN A 131 11.90 18.08 19.62
C ASN A 131 11.02 16.90 20.05
N LEU A 132 10.46 16.94 21.27
CA LEU A 132 9.56 15.92 21.77
C LEU A 132 8.29 15.83 20.91
N PHE A 133 7.70 16.96 20.54
CA PHE A 133 6.54 17.02 19.66
C PHE A 133 6.80 16.32 18.31
N PHE A 134 7.89 16.67 17.62
CA PHE A 134 8.20 16.06 16.32
C PHE A 134 8.58 14.57 16.44
N ASN A 135 9.23 14.16 17.53
CA ASN A 135 9.47 12.74 17.79
C ASN A 135 8.16 11.97 17.98
N LYS A 136 7.19 12.53 18.72
CA LYS A 136 5.85 11.96 18.88
C LYS A 136 5.08 11.92 17.57
N LEU A 137 5.15 12.98 16.78
CA LEU A 137 4.53 13.05 15.45
C LEU A 137 5.06 11.97 14.50
N LEU A 138 6.38 11.73 14.51
CA LEU A 138 6.99 10.61 13.79
C LEU A 138 6.45 9.27 14.27
N MET A 139 6.41 9.02 15.59
CA MET A 139 5.87 7.77 16.14
C MET A 139 4.41 7.52 15.73
N ILE A 140 3.59 8.57 15.76
CA ILE A 140 2.18 8.54 15.34
C ILE A 140 2.07 8.18 13.85
N SER A 141 2.94 8.76 13.00
CA SER A 141 2.93 8.51 11.55
C SER A 141 3.21 7.04 11.18
N TYR A 142 4.00 6.32 11.96
CA TYR A 142 4.32 4.91 11.71
C TYR A 142 3.30 3.92 12.25
N LYS A 143 2.67 4.24 13.39
CA LYS A 143 1.81 3.31 14.12
C LYS A 143 0.32 3.57 13.94
N ASN A 144 -0.04 4.52 13.05
CA ASN A 144 -1.41 4.95 12.79
C ASN A 144 -2.19 5.32 14.07
N TYR A 145 -1.55 6.01 15.02
CA TYR A 145 -2.19 6.44 16.27
C TYR A 145 -3.00 7.73 16.10
N GLN A 146 -4.08 7.66 15.32
CA GLN A 146 -4.89 8.83 14.98
C GLN A 146 -5.37 9.61 16.21
N TYR A 147 -5.75 8.91 17.28
CA TYR A 147 -6.27 9.49 18.51
C TYR A 147 -5.21 10.24 19.35
N ASP A 148 -3.92 10.10 19.03
CA ASP A 148 -2.83 10.73 19.78
C ASP A 148 -2.40 12.09 19.22
N ILE A 149 -2.92 12.51 18.04
CA ILE A 149 -2.57 13.80 17.41
C ILE A 149 -2.95 14.95 18.33
N LYS A 150 -4.23 15.01 18.74
CA LYS A 150 -4.73 16.04 19.65
C LYS A 150 -3.89 16.09 20.92
N ASN A 151 -3.76 14.97 21.61
CA ASN A 151 -3.02 14.88 22.88
C ASN A 151 -1.57 15.38 22.76
N THR A 152 -0.89 15.02 21.66
CA THR A 152 0.49 15.43 21.38
C THR A 152 0.61 16.94 21.15
N ILE A 153 -0.34 17.54 20.43
CA ILE A 153 -0.36 18.99 20.20
C ILE A 153 -0.72 19.71 21.50
N GLU A 154 -1.73 19.26 22.23
CA GLU A 154 -2.09 19.90 23.50
C GLU A 154 -0.93 19.84 24.52
N GLU A 155 -0.18 18.74 24.56
CA GLU A 155 1.02 18.63 25.41
C GLU A 155 2.10 19.62 25.01
N LEU A 156 2.36 19.80 23.71
CA LEU A 156 3.27 20.84 23.22
C LEU A 156 2.84 22.23 23.71
N PHE A 157 1.57 22.58 23.52
CA PHE A 157 1.05 23.90 23.91
C PHE A 157 1.02 24.11 25.42
N ARG A 158 0.72 23.07 26.22
CA ARG A 158 0.84 23.11 27.68
C ARG A 158 2.28 23.38 28.12
N ASN A 159 3.25 22.73 27.48
CA ASN A 159 4.67 22.96 27.75
C ASN A 159 5.10 24.38 27.37
N ILE A 160 4.67 24.87 26.20
CA ILE A 160 4.93 26.26 25.78
C ILE A 160 4.34 27.25 26.79
N LEU A 161 3.09 27.06 27.23
CA LEU A 161 2.45 27.92 28.23
C LEU A 161 3.27 27.94 29.53
N ARG A 162 3.60 26.76 30.06
CA ARG A 162 4.39 26.63 31.29
C ARG A 162 5.74 27.33 31.19
N ILE A 163 6.50 27.10 30.11
CA ILE A 163 7.81 27.74 29.89
C ILE A 163 7.65 29.26 29.85
N THR A 164 6.63 29.76 29.15
CA THR A 164 6.40 31.20 28.99
C THR A 164 6.06 31.87 30.31
N VAL A 165 5.21 31.23 31.14
CA VAL A 165 4.92 31.73 32.49
C VAL A 165 6.18 31.75 33.36
N ILE A 166 7.04 30.73 33.29
CA ILE A 166 8.33 30.70 34.00
C ILE A 166 9.21 31.88 33.58
N LEU A 167 9.35 32.11 32.27
CA LEU A 167 10.18 33.20 31.74
C LEU A 167 9.64 34.60 32.11
N ASN A 168 8.32 34.75 32.23
CA ASN A 168 7.71 36.00 32.69
C ASN A 168 7.76 36.18 34.21
N ASN A 169 7.92 35.10 34.99
CA ASN A 169 7.94 35.15 36.45
C ASN A 169 9.32 35.45 37.06
N ASN A 170 10.29 35.91 36.27
CA ASN A 170 11.69 36.11 36.70
C ASN A 170 11.89 37.11 37.87
N ASN A 171 10.84 37.74 38.39
CA ASN A 171 10.89 38.74 39.46
C ASN A 171 10.30 38.25 40.80
N THR A 172 9.80 37.02 40.92
CA THR A 172 9.30 36.49 42.20
C THR A 172 9.95 35.14 42.54
N ASN A 173 10.48 35.01 43.76
CA ASN A 173 11.02 33.74 44.28
C ASN A 173 9.92 32.70 44.59
N LYS A 174 8.72 32.84 44.00
CA LYS A 174 7.57 32.01 44.32
C LYS A 174 7.35 30.92 43.26
N PRO A 175 6.97 29.70 43.68
CA PRO A 175 6.69 28.62 42.76
C PRO A 175 5.38 28.87 42.02
N ILE A 176 5.37 28.64 40.71
CA ILE A 176 4.15 28.70 39.90
C ILE A 176 3.21 27.58 40.33
N LEU A 177 2.03 27.95 40.82
CA LEU A 177 1.02 26.98 41.25
C LEU A 177 0.41 26.23 40.06
N PRO A 178 0.20 24.90 40.16
CA PRO A 178 -0.50 24.14 39.12
C PRO A 178 -1.92 24.66 38.83
N SER A 179 -2.62 25.16 39.85
CA SER A 179 -3.96 25.76 39.70
C SER A 179 -3.95 27.00 38.80
N TYR A 180 -2.87 27.79 38.83
CA TYR A 180 -2.71 28.96 37.97
C TYR A 180 -2.56 28.57 36.50
N LEU A 181 -1.69 27.59 36.20
CA LEU A 181 -1.52 27.07 34.83
C LEU A 181 -2.81 26.45 34.28
N LEU A 182 -3.57 25.74 35.13
CA LEU A 182 -4.88 25.19 34.77
C LEU A 182 -5.89 26.30 34.47
N CYS A 183 -5.90 27.38 35.26
CA CYS A 183 -6.75 28.55 35.00
C CYS A 183 -6.41 29.19 33.65
N LEU A 184 -5.13 29.50 33.42
CA LEU A 184 -4.66 30.05 32.14
C LEU A 184 -5.06 29.17 30.96
N TRP A 185 -4.87 27.85 31.07
CA TRP A 185 -5.23 26.90 30.02
C TRP A 185 -6.73 26.93 29.68
N ARG A 186 -7.60 27.01 30.68
CA ARG A 186 -9.06 27.08 30.49
C ARG A 186 -9.50 28.35 29.77
N ASN A 187 -8.73 29.43 29.90
CA ASN A 187 -9.00 30.71 29.26
C ASN A 187 -8.35 30.86 27.88
N HIS A 188 -7.99 29.75 27.23
CA HIS A 188 -7.53 29.69 25.83
C HIS A 188 -6.44 30.74 25.50
N PRO A 189 -5.27 30.69 26.15
CA PRO A 189 -4.26 31.76 26.10
C PRO A 189 -3.56 31.86 24.74
N PHE A 190 -3.87 30.95 23.82
CA PHE A 190 -3.40 30.92 22.44
C PHE A 190 -4.50 31.28 21.42
N GLY A 191 -5.72 31.56 21.89
CA GLY A 191 -6.93 31.65 21.09
C GLY A 191 -7.21 30.35 20.32
N ASN A 192 -7.71 30.49 19.08
CA ASN A 192 -8.09 29.35 18.23
C ASN A 192 -6.91 28.62 17.56
N ARG A 193 -5.66 29.09 17.74
CA ARG A 193 -4.52 28.57 16.97
C ARG A 193 -4.21 27.10 17.22
N GLN A 194 -4.35 26.68 18.47
CA GLN A 194 -4.17 25.28 18.85
C GLN A 194 -5.17 24.38 18.12
N TYR A 195 -6.45 24.76 18.10
CA TYR A 195 -7.51 24.00 17.44
C TYR A 195 -7.33 23.94 15.92
N VAL A 196 -6.86 25.02 15.29
CA VAL A 196 -6.58 25.06 13.86
C VAL A 196 -5.50 24.03 13.48
N ILE A 197 -4.40 23.99 14.23
CA ILE A 197 -3.31 23.02 13.97
C ILE A 197 -3.79 21.58 14.21
N ILE A 198 -4.54 21.34 15.30
CA ILE A 198 -5.14 20.02 15.60
C ILE A 198 -5.97 19.54 14.42
N ASN A 199 -6.95 20.35 13.98
CA ASN A 199 -7.86 19.96 12.90
C ASN A 199 -7.10 19.70 11.58
N GLN A 200 -6.13 20.55 11.23
CA GLN A 200 -5.35 20.37 10.01
C GLN A 200 -4.52 19.07 10.03
N LEU A 201 -3.88 18.77 11.17
CA LEU A 201 -3.10 17.54 11.32
C LEU A 201 -4.01 16.31 11.36
N GLU A 202 -5.13 16.34 12.08
CA GLU A 202 -6.08 15.22 12.15
C GLU A 202 -6.65 14.88 10.77
N ILE A 203 -7.06 15.89 9.99
CA ILE A 203 -7.60 15.67 8.65
C ILE A 203 -6.53 15.08 7.73
N ASN A 204 -5.35 15.69 7.65
CA ASN A 204 -4.35 15.32 6.64
C ASN A 204 -3.56 14.06 7.03
N LEU A 205 -3.22 13.85 8.31
CA LEU A 205 -2.66 12.58 8.76
C LEU A 205 -3.72 11.47 8.76
N GLY A 206 -4.99 11.78 9.04
CA GLY A 206 -6.10 10.83 8.97
C GLY A 206 -6.25 10.21 7.58
N LYS A 207 -6.15 11.03 6.52
CA LYS A 207 -6.11 10.52 5.13
C LYS A 207 -4.96 9.55 4.89
N LEU A 208 -3.77 9.84 5.43
CA LEU A 208 -2.61 8.95 5.30
C LEU A 208 -2.79 7.64 6.06
N PHE A 209 -3.38 7.68 7.26
CA PHE A 209 -3.70 6.46 8.01
C PHE A 209 -4.71 5.60 7.26
N HIS A 210 -5.73 6.23 6.67
CA HIS A 210 -6.69 5.52 5.84
C HIS A 210 -6.01 4.86 4.63
N LEU A 211 -5.12 5.57 3.93
CA LEU A 211 -4.35 4.99 2.82
C LEU A 211 -3.46 3.81 3.27
N ASN A 212 -2.77 3.94 4.41
CA ASN A 212 -1.98 2.85 4.98
C ASN A 212 -2.85 1.62 5.29
N GLU A 213 -4.07 1.82 5.78
CA GLU A 213 -5.02 0.73 6.03
C GLU A 213 -5.46 0.08 4.71
N LEU A 214 -5.75 0.87 3.68
CA LEU A 214 -6.08 0.36 2.34
C LEU A 214 -4.92 -0.46 1.75
N PHE A 215 -3.66 -0.06 1.93
CA PHE A 215 -2.52 -0.87 1.50
C PHE A 215 -2.45 -2.23 2.22
N LYS A 216 -2.73 -2.28 3.53
CA LYS A 216 -2.78 -3.57 4.26
C LYS A 216 -3.89 -4.46 3.73
N LEU A 217 -5.10 -3.92 3.60
CA LEU A 217 -6.26 -4.65 3.07
C LEU A 217 -6.01 -5.13 1.64
N SER A 218 -5.36 -4.31 0.81
CA SER A 218 -4.99 -4.69 -0.56
C SER A 218 -4.03 -5.88 -0.57
N ASN A 219 -3.05 -5.92 0.34
CA ASN A 219 -2.13 -7.05 0.46
C ASN A 219 -2.85 -8.33 0.89
N GLU A 220 -3.76 -8.25 1.87
CA GLU A 220 -4.58 -9.39 2.29
C GLU A 220 -5.48 -9.89 1.16
N LEU A 221 -6.09 -8.98 0.41
CA LEU A 221 -6.95 -9.28 -0.72
C LEU A 221 -6.18 -9.97 -1.86
N ILE A 222 -4.97 -9.52 -2.18
CA ILE A 222 -4.11 -10.19 -3.18
C ILE A 222 -3.81 -11.63 -2.76
N GLN A 223 -3.53 -11.86 -1.48
CA GLN A 223 -3.28 -13.20 -0.96
C GLN A 223 -4.51 -14.09 -1.11
N ILE A 224 -5.72 -13.60 -0.81
CA ILE A 224 -6.97 -14.33 -0.97
C ILE A 224 -7.22 -14.68 -2.44
N ILE A 225 -7.13 -13.70 -3.34
CA ILE A 225 -7.34 -13.88 -4.77
C ILE A 225 -6.39 -14.91 -5.36
N SER A 226 -5.12 -14.89 -4.92
CA SER A 226 -4.11 -15.81 -5.42
C SER A 226 -4.48 -17.28 -5.15
N MET A 227 -5.20 -17.55 -4.05
CA MET A 227 -5.64 -18.88 -3.65
C MET A 227 -6.94 -19.29 -4.37
N ASP A 228 -7.90 -18.38 -4.53
CA ASP A 228 -9.21 -18.69 -5.13
C ASP A 228 -9.10 -19.25 -6.56
N VAL A 229 -8.28 -18.63 -7.42
CA VAL A 229 -8.10 -19.03 -8.83
C VAL A 229 -7.62 -20.48 -8.98
N THR A 230 -6.90 -20.97 -7.98
CA THR A 230 -6.18 -22.24 -8.03
C THR A 230 -6.99 -23.43 -7.49
N THR A 231 -8.20 -23.17 -7.01
CA THR A 231 -9.10 -24.18 -6.42
C THR A 231 -10.43 -24.32 -7.17
N ASP A 232 -10.69 -23.49 -8.17
CA ASP A 232 -11.89 -23.58 -9.00
C ASP A 232 -11.78 -24.71 -10.05
N ASN A 233 -12.58 -25.76 -9.87
CA ASN A 233 -12.64 -26.90 -10.80
C ASN A 233 -13.03 -26.48 -12.22
N HIS A 234 -13.92 -25.48 -12.38
CA HIS A 234 -14.32 -25.02 -13.70
C HIS A 234 -13.15 -24.36 -14.45
N CYS A 235 -12.39 -23.52 -13.75
CA CYS A 235 -11.15 -22.94 -14.27
C CYS A 235 -10.12 -24.02 -14.63
N ILE A 236 -9.88 -24.98 -13.73
CA ILE A 236 -8.93 -26.09 -13.94
C ILE A 236 -9.30 -26.87 -15.22
N ASP A 237 -10.57 -27.24 -15.36
CA ASP A 237 -11.05 -28.01 -16.50
C ASP A 237 -10.95 -27.21 -17.81
N SER A 238 -11.37 -25.95 -17.80
CA SER A 238 -11.33 -25.06 -18.98
C SER A 238 -9.90 -24.78 -19.42
N TYR A 239 -8.99 -24.54 -18.47
CA TYR A 239 -7.58 -24.32 -18.75
C TYR A 239 -6.89 -25.62 -19.20
N MET A 240 -7.24 -26.77 -18.61
CA MET A 240 -6.74 -28.08 -19.05
C MET A 240 -7.14 -28.34 -20.50
N GLN A 241 -8.40 -28.06 -20.85
CA GLN A 241 -8.88 -28.19 -22.22
C GLN A 241 -8.10 -27.31 -23.19
N LEU A 242 -7.94 -26.02 -22.85
CA LEU A 242 -7.17 -25.06 -23.63
C LEU A 242 -5.70 -25.49 -23.82
N SER A 243 -5.09 -26.01 -22.76
CA SER A 243 -3.64 -26.25 -22.66
C SER A 243 -3.18 -27.61 -23.16
N TYR A 244 -4.05 -28.63 -23.13
CA TYR A 244 -3.66 -30.01 -23.38
C TYR A 244 -4.46 -30.69 -24.49
N CYS A 245 -5.74 -30.37 -24.72
CA CYS A 245 -6.56 -31.15 -25.65
C CYS A 245 -6.01 -31.15 -27.09
N ASN A 246 -5.54 -30.00 -27.61
CA ASN A 246 -4.91 -29.98 -28.94
C ASN A 246 -3.61 -30.77 -29.00
N LEU A 247 -2.85 -30.81 -27.90
CA LEU A 247 -1.61 -31.60 -27.82
C LEU A 247 -1.91 -33.10 -27.75
N CYS A 248 -3.03 -33.46 -27.11
CA CYS A 248 -3.50 -34.82 -27.00
C CYS A 248 -3.99 -35.42 -28.33
N SER A 249 -4.43 -34.58 -29.28
CA SER A 249 -4.72 -34.99 -30.66
C SER A 249 -3.49 -35.02 -31.58
N GLY A 250 -2.30 -34.72 -31.05
CA GLY A 250 -1.04 -34.62 -31.83
C GLY A 250 -0.87 -33.28 -32.54
N GLY A 251 -1.76 -32.31 -32.28
CA GLY A 251 -1.64 -30.94 -32.75
C GLY A 251 -0.48 -30.21 -32.07
N LYS A 252 0.04 -29.20 -32.77
CA LYS A 252 1.14 -28.32 -32.29
C LYS A 252 0.76 -26.85 -32.34
N GLU A 253 -0.49 -26.55 -32.67
CA GLU A 253 -0.99 -25.19 -32.81
C GLU A 253 -1.23 -24.60 -31.43
N LEU A 254 -0.85 -23.32 -31.29
CA LEU A 254 -1.12 -22.55 -30.09
C LEU A 254 -2.63 -22.25 -29.99
N PRO A 255 -3.18 -22.14 -28.78
CA PRO A 255 -4.57 -21.72 -28.61
C PRO A 255 -4.81 -20.33 -29.21
N CYS A 256 -6.00 -20.15 -29.82
CA CYS A 256 -6.42 -18.83 -30.30
C CYS A 256 -6.45 -17.81 -29.17
N LEU A 257 -6.03 -16.57 -29.45
CA LEU A 257 -5.98 -15.49 -28.45
C LEU A 257 -7.35 -15.25 -27.81
N SER A 258 -8.43 -15.19 -28.59
CA SER A 258 -9.79 -14.98 -28.08
C SER A 258 -10.24 -16.09 -27.13
N ASN A 259 -9.94 -17.35 -27.46
CA ASN A 259 -10.29 -18.49 -26.60
C ASN A 259 -9.45 -18.47 -25.31
N CYS A 260 -8.17 -18.10 -25.40
CA CYS A 260 -7.32 -17.92 -24.23
C CYS A 260 -7.87 -16.85 -23.29
N ILE A 261 -8.24 -15.68 -23.82
CA ILE A 261 -8.84 -14.59 -23.04
C ILE A 261 -10.11 -15.07 -22.34
N ASN A 262 -11.05 -15.70 -23.05
CA ASN A 262 -12.30 -16.17 -22.47
C ASN A 262 -12.09 -17.17 -21.32
N VAL A 263 -11.16 -18.12 -21.47
CA VAL A 263 -10.84 -19.09 -20.41
C VAL A 263 -10.27 -18.38 -19.19
N ILE A 264 -9.32 -17.46 -19.39
CA ILE A 264 -8.71 -16.71 -18.27
C ILE A 264 -9.73 -15.78 -17.60
N GLU A 265 -10.60 -15.11 -18.35
CA GLU A 265 -11.69 -14.30 -17.78
C GLU A 265 -12.63 -15.16 -16.93
N SER A 266 -12.96 -16.37 -17.38
CA SER A 266 -13.80 -17.30 -16.61
C SER A 266 -13.13 -17.75 -15.30
N CYS A 267 -11.79 -17.89 -15.30
CA CYS A 267 -11.02 -18.17 -14.08
C CYS A 267 -10.97 -16.99 -13.11
N LEU A 268 -11.14 -15.76 -13.60
CA LEU A 268 -10.97 -14.52 -12.85
C LEU A 268 -12.30 -13.83 -12.52
N ILE A 269 -13.44 -14.54 -12.61
CA ILE A 269 -14.77 -13.98 -12.35
C ILE A 269 -14.82 -13.27 -10.99
N ASN A 270 -14.32 -13.91 -9.92
CA ASN A 270 -14.33 -13.31 -8.58
C ASN A 270 -13.43 -12.07 -8.48
N VAL A 271 -12.34 -12.03 -9.25
CA VAL A 271 -11.43 -10.87 -9.33
C VAL A 271 -12.09 -9.72 -10.09
N SER A 272 -12.88 -10.02 -11.12
CA SER A 272 -13.59 -9.00 -11.90
C SER A 272 -14.57 -8.18 -11.04
N LEU A 273 -15.14 -8.78 -9.98
CA LEU A 273 -16.12 -8.12 -9.09
C LEU A 273 -15.54 -6.92 -8.34
N ILE A 274 -14.22 -6.91 -8.12
CA ILE A 274 -13.53 -5.85 -7.39
C ILE A 274 -12.76 -4.91 -8.33
N ASN A 275 -12.77 -5.16 -9.65
CA ASN A 275 -11.97 -4.41 -10.62
C ASN A 275 -12.25 -2.90 -10.56
N ASP A 276 -13.53 -2.53 -10.50
CA ASP A 276 -13.93 -1.11 -10.42
C ASP A 276 -13.47 -0.46 -9.12
N VAL A 277 -13.54 -1.19 -7.99
CA VAL A 277 -13.07 -0.70 -6.69
C VAL A 277 -11.54 -0.52 -6.72
N TRP A 278 -10.83 -1.46 -7.33
CA TRP A 278 -9.38 -1.42 -7.49
C TRP A 278 -8.94 -0.24 -8.34
N ILE A 279 -9.58 -0.01 -9.50
CA ILE A 279 -9.28 1.13 -10.37
C ILE A 279 -9.50 2.45 -9.62
N ASN A 280 -10.64 2.60 -8.94
CA ASN A 280 -10.93 3.81 -8.16
C ASN A 280 -9.89 4.05 -7.04
N PHE A 281 -9.37 2.97 -6.43
CA PHE A 281 -8.30 3.05 -5.44
C PHE A 281 -7.00 3.57 -6.06
N ILE A 282 -6.58 3.01 -7.20
CA ILE A 282 -5.39 3.47 -7.93
C ILE A 282 -5.55 4.93 -8.36
N ASP A 283 -6.69 5.29 -8.96
CA ASP A 283 -6.98 6.67 -9.39
C ASP A 283 -6.93 7.65 -8.21
N SER A 284 -7.38 7.24 -7.02
CA SER A 284 -7.32 8.07 -5.82
C SER A 284 -5.88 8.32 -5.34
N ILE A 285 -4.99 7.34 -5.52
CA ILE A 285 -3.56 7.48 -5.24
C ILE A 285 -2.91 8.40 -6.28
N GLU A 286 -3.14 8.18 -7.57
CA GLU A 286 -2.55 8.95 -8.66
C GLU A 286 -2.96 10.43 -8.62
N ASN A 287 -4.21 10.72 -8.24
CA ASN A 287 -4.72 12.09 -8.05
C ASN A 287 -4.29 12.72 -6.72
N ASN A 288 -3.35 12.11 -5.99
CA ASN A 288 -2.83 12.56 -4.70
C ASN A 288 -3.91 12.81 -3.64
N ALA A 289 -5.09 12.18 -3.72
CA ALA A 289 -6.22 12.48 -2.84
C ALA A 289 -5.87 12.37 -1.34
N TYR A 290 -4.94 11.45 -1.02
CA TYR A 290 -4.46 11.18 0.33
C TYR A 290 -3.27 12.06 0.76
N PHE A 291 -2.50 12.61 -0.19
CA PHE A 291 -1.32 13.45 0.06
C PHE A 291 -1.61 14.94 -0.02
N ASN A 292 -2.72 15.31 -0.66
CA ASN A 292 -3.13 16.69 -0.85
C ASN A 292 -3.27 17.39 0.51
N GLY A 293 -2.34 18.32 0.76
CA GLY A 293 -2.35 19.19 1.93
C GLY A 293 -1.42 18.76 3.08
N ILE A 294 -0.88 17.53 3.12
CA ILE A 294 -0.01 17.13 4.25
C ILE A 294 1.29 17.93 4.27
N GLU A 295 1.93 18.11 3.12
CA GLU A 295 3.16 18.92 3.01
C GLU A 295 2.92 20.36 3.48
N LYS A 296 1.81 20.97 3.04
CA LYS A 296 1.40 22.31 3.46
C LYS A 296 1.11 22.39 4.95
N THR A 297 0.44 21.38 5.52
CA THR A 297 0.15 21.32 6.95
C THR A 297 1.42 21.14 7.77
N LEU A 298 2.35 20.30 7.35
CA LEU A 298 3.61 20.08 8.06
C LEU A 298 4.49 21.34 7.99
N SER A 299 4.68 21.93 6.81
CA SER A 299 5.47 23.17 6.67
C SER A 299 4.87 24.36 7.45
N SER A 300 3.54 24.44 7.60
CA SER A 300 2.89 25.53 8.34
C SER A 300 3.01 25.43 9.87
N ILE A 301 3.48 24.29 10.43
CA ILE A 301 3.57 24.08 11.89
C ILE A 301 4.43 25.17 12.53
N GLY A 302 5.61 25.45 11.98
CA GLY A 302 6.55 26.41 12.56
C GLY A 302 5.99 27.81 12.66
N ILE A 303 5.34 28.28 11.58
CA ILE A 303 4.64 29.57 11.53
C ILE A 303 3.49 29.58 12.54
N SER A 304 2.72 28.51 12.63
CA SER A 304 1.56 28.43 13.52
C SER A 304 1.98 28.46 15.00
N ILE A 305 3.06 27.78 15.37
CA ILE A 305 3.66 27.85 16.72
C ILE A 305 4.20 29.25 16.98
N SER A 306 4.90 29.86 16.01
CA SER A 306 5.40 31.22 16.12
C SER A 306 4.28 32.22 16.37
N ASN A 307 3.16 32.10 15.64
CA ASN A 307 2.00 32.97 15.84
C ASN A 307 1.30 32.73 17.19
N ALA A 308 1.30 31.48 17.68
CA ALA A 308 0.78 31.14 19.00
C ALA A 308 1.60 31.78 20.12
N LEU A 309 2.93 31.72 20.02
CA LEU A 309 3.84 32.43 20.93
C LEU A 309 3.58 33.93 20.91
N LEU A 310 3.43 34.54 19.72
CA LEU A 310 3.16 35.97 19.59
C LEU A 310 1.88 36.38 20.34
N THR A 311 0.78 35.65 20.20
CA THR A 311 -0.43 35.93 20.99
C THR A 311 -0.26 35.67 22.46
N LEU A 312 0.46 34.62 22.83
CA LEU A 312 0.71 34.32 24.24
C LEU A 312 1.46 35.46 24.94
N PHE A 313 2.41 36.09 24.25
CA PHE A 313 3.19 37.22 24.74
C PHE A 313 2.44 38.55 24.74
N ASN A 314 1.49 38.74 23.83
CA ASN A 314 0.75 39.98 23.68
C ASN A 314 -0.44 40.09 24.66
N SER A 315 -1.15 41.21 24.61
CA SER A 315 -2.33 41.51 25.44
C SER A 315 -3.49 40.52 25.32
N ASP A 316 -3.46 39.63 24.33
CA ASP A 316 -4.49 38.61 24.12
C ASP A 316 -4.17 37.28 24.85
N GLY A 317 -2.95 37.16 25.39
CA GLY A 317 -2.44 35.96 26.07
C GLY A 317 -2.32 36.14 27.59
N ILE A 318 -1.15 35.88 28.16
CA ILE A 318 -0.95 35.90 29.64
C ILE A 318 -1.12 37.32 30.21
N GLN A 319 -0.98 38.36 29.39
CA GLN A 319 -1.17 39.76 29.79
C GLN A 319 -2.61 40.26 29.58
N ASN A 320 -3.54 39.39 29.20
CA ASN A 320 -4.94 39.75 29.00
C ASN A 320 -5.60 40.11 30.34
N LYS A 321 -6.26 41.26 30.39
CA LYS A 321 -6.92 41.77 31.61
C LYS A 321 -8.00 40.83 32.12
N ASP A 322 -8.83 40.27 31.25
CA ASP A 322 -9.90 39.33 31.65
C ASP A 322 -9.31 38.04 32.22
N ILE A 323 -8.19 37.57 31.66
CA ILE A 323 -7.48 36.39 32.15
C ILE A 323 -6.82 36.68 33.51
N ILE A 324 -6.23 37.87 33.67
CA ILE A 324 -5.65 38.32 34.94
C ILE A 324 -6.73 38.49 36.02
N ASP A 325 -7.89 39.02 35.68
CA ASP A 325 -9.00 39.21 36.62
C ASP A 325 -9.57 37.86 37.10
N GLN A 326 -9.56 36.83 36.24
CA GLN A 326 -10.03 35.48 36.59
C GLN A 326 -8.96 34.61 37.28
N CYS A 327 -7.70 34.68 36.84
CA CYS A 327 -6.64 33.80 37.31
C CYS A 327 -5.71 34.45 38.35
N GLY A 328 -5.79 35.78 38.53
CA GLY A 328 -4.87 36.57 39.32
C GLY A 328 -3.58 36.92 38.57
N TYR A 329 -2.75 37.77 39.20
CA TYR A 329 -1.40 38.04 38.73
C TYR A 329 -0.49 36.83 38.93
N ILE A 330 0.55 36.72 38.09
CA ILE A 330 1.64 35.79 38.32
C ILE A 330 2.25 36.17 39.69
N HIS A 331 2.13 35.27 40.68
CA HIS A 331 2.64 35.48 42.03
C HIS A 331 3.92 34.71 42.30
#